data_AF-A0A8S9DPN1-F1
#
_entry.id   AF-A0A8S9DPN1-F1
#
_cell.length_a   1.000
_cell.length_b   1.000
_cell.length_c   1.000
_cell.angle_alpha   90.00
_cell.angle_beta   90.00
_cell.angle_gamma   90.00
#
_symmetry.space_group_name_H-M   'P 1'
#
loop_
_entity.id
_entity.type
_entity.pdbx_description
1 polymer ?
#
loop_
_entity_poly.entity_id
_entity_poly.type
_entity_poly.pdbx_seq_one_letter_code
_entity_poly.pdbx_strand_id
1 'polypeptide(L)'
;MLYTPKELAEEIGVNKDQIYSAYLPAGCPHQKDHQNHILINGITFKKWYEENYQKRTLEKDQAYCVACKQIVKVLNPERKQKGNLVYASFPCPNCGKNVIRFIDCKRKKNDQQKELEAH
;
A
#
# COMPACT_ATOMS: atom_id res chain seq x y z
N MET A 1 -8.64 23.78 1.20
CA MET A 1 -8.84 23.50 2.64
C MET A 1 -7.61 22.78 3.18
N LEU A 2 -7.18 23.15 4.38
CA LEU A 2 -6.10 22.47 5.09
C LEU A 2 -6.73 21.39 5.98
N TYR A 3 -6.16 20.19 5.92
CA TYR A 3 -6.61 19.03 6.67
C TYR A 3 -5.46 18.52 7.53
N THR A 4 -5.75 18.11 8.75
CA THR A 4 -4.85 17.24 9.50
C THR A 4 -4.76 15.86 8.82
N PRO A 5 -3.72 15.05 9.10
CA PRO A 5 -3.66 13.67 8.60
C PRO A 5 -4.88 12.84 8.99
N LYS A 6 -5.51 13.11 10.15
CA LYS A 6 -6.73 12.39 10.55
C LYS A 6 -7.90 12.76 9.64
N GLU A 7 -8.18 14.06 9.49
CA GLU A 7 -9.31 14.52 8.67
C GLU A 7 -9.12 14.15 7.20
N LEU A 8 -7.90 14.25 6.67
CA LEU A 8 -7.62 13.86 5.30
C LEU A 8 -7.88 12.36 5.10
N ALA A 9 -7.51 11.51 6.07
CA ALA A 9 -7.74 10.08 6.02
C ALA A 9 -9.23 9.73 5.98
N GLU A 10 -10.01 10.41 6.83
CA GLU A 10 -11.47 10.25 6.89
C GLU A 10 -12.14 10.71 5.59
N GLU A 11 -11.71 11.86 5.05
CA GLU A 11 -12.26 12.44 3.81
C GLU A 11 -12.04 11.52 2.60
N ILE A 12 -10.85 10.95 2.43
CA ILE A 12 -10.51 10.12 1.27
C ILE A 12 -10.69 8.63 1.50
N GLY A 13 -11.17 8.23 2.69
CA GLY A 13 -11.44 6.83 3.05
C GLY A 13 -10.18 5.94 3.10
N VAL A 14 -9.05 6.46 3.59
CA VAL A 14 -7.82 5.66 3.79
C VAL A 14 -7.47 5.55 5.27
N ASN A 15 -6.61 4.60 5.62
CA ASN A 15 -6.05 4.56 6.96
C ASN A 15 -5.08 5.73 7.17
N LYS A 16 -5.18 6.44 8.29
CA LYS A 16 -4.24 7.47 8.74
C LYS A 16 -2.78 7.01 8.67
N ASP A 17 -2.49 5.74 8.95
CA ASP A 17 -1.14 5.18 8.85
C ASP A 17 -0.57 5.24 7.43
N GLN A 18 -1.42 5.20 6.40
CA GLN A 18 -0.99 5.34 5.01
C GLN A 18 -0.45 6.74 4.73
N ILE A 19 -1.02 7.78 5.36
CA ILE A 19 -0.54 9.15 5.23
C ILE A 19 0.86 9.26 5.83
N TYR A 20 1.05 8.75 7.05
CA TYR A 20 2.34 8.81 7.73
C TYR A 20 3.41 7.90 7.13
N SER A 21 3.03 6.70 6.70
CA SER A 21 3.99 5.66 6.28
C SER A 21 4.30 5.69 4.79
N ALA A 22 3.35 6.14 3.97
CA ALA A 22 3.48 6.16 2.52
C ALA A 22 3.57 7.59 1.96
N TYR A 23 2.59 8.46 2.26
CA TYR A 23 2.51 9.76 1.59
C TYR A 23 3.58 10.75 2.07
N LEU A 24 3.74 10.93 3.39
CA LEU A 24 4.75 11.85 3.91
C LEU A 24 6.18 11.46 3.50
N PRO A 25 6.62 10.20 3.61
CA PRO A 25 7.95 9.79 3.15
C PRO A 25 8.12 9.86 1.63
N ALA A 26 7.04 9.82 0.86
CA ALA A 26 7.06 9.99 -0.59
C ALA A 26 7.12 11.46 -1.03
N GLY A 27 7.18 12.42 -0.10
CA GLY A 27 7.28 13.84 -0.41
C GLY A 27 5.92 14.54 -0.55
N CYS A 28 4.87 14.01 0.10
CA CYS A 28 3.55 14.65 0.13
C CYS A 28 3.65 16.11 0.60
N PRO A 29 3.04 17.06 -0.15
CA PRO A 29 3.05 18.47 0.21
C PRO A 29 2.30 18.69 1.52
N HIS A 30 3.00 19.22 2.51
CA HIS A 30 2.46 19.52 3.83
C HIS A 30 3.11 20.77 4.40
N GLN A 31 2.42 21.39 5.34
CA GLN A 31 2.90 22.51 6.13
C GLN A 31 2.91 22.10 7.60
N LYS A 32 3.75 22.76 8.38
CA LYS A 32 3.75 22.62 9.84
C LYS A 32 3.25 23.91 10.45
N ASP A 33 2.30 23.81 11.36
CA ASP A 33 1.86 24.99 12.12
C ASP A 33 2.87 25.36 13.22
N HIS A 34 2.56 26.41 13.99
CA HIS A 34 3.39 26.86 15.11
C HIS A 34 3.52 25.84 16.25
N GLN A 35 2.62 24.85 16.31
CA GLN A 35 2.61 23.75 17.28
C GLN A 35 3.22 22.47 16.68
N ASN A 36 3.83 22.55 15.49
CA ASN A 36 4.47 21.45 14.79
C ASN A 36 3.48 20.38 14.28
N HIS A 37 2.18 20.70 14.17
CA HIS A 37 1.18 19.82 13.57
C HIS A 37 1.29 19.85 12.05
N ILE A 38 1.09 18.68 11.43
CA ILE A 38 1.09 18.53 9.98
C ILE A 38 -0.27 18.96 9.43
N LEU A 39 -0.25 19.86 8.46
CA LEU A 39 -1.41 20.34 7.72
C LEU A 39 -1.21 20.09 6.22
N ILE A 40 -2.18 19.46 5.58
CA ILE A 40 -2.12 19.05 4.18
C ILE A 40 -3.21 19.79 3.41
N ASN A 41 -2.84 20.51 2.35
CA ASN A 41 -3.81 21.14 1.48
C ASN A 41 -4.42 20.09 0.54
N GLY A 42 -5.73 19.88 0.60
CA GLY A 42 -6.40 18.83 -0.19
C GLY A 42 -6.23 18.97 -1.71
N ILE A 43 -6.20 20.21 -2.24
CA ILE A 43 -6.02 20.45 -3.69
C ILE A 43 -4.59 20.12 -4.10
N THR A 44 -3.61 20.57 -3.33
CA THR A 44 -2.20 20.29 -3.60
C THR A 44 -1.90 18.80 -3.43
N PHE A 45 -2.50 18.15 -2.43
CA PHE A 45 -2.42 16.71 -2.22
C PHE A 45 -2.98 15.94 -3.41
N LYS A 46 -4.17 16.31 -3.90
CA LYS A 46 -4.78 15.66 -5.06
C LYS A 46 -3.86 15.72 -6.29
N LYS A 47 -3.34 16.91 -6.62
CA LYS A 47 -2.41 17.08 -7.74
C LYS A 47 -1.16 16.22 -7.58
N TRP A 48 -0.53 16.29 -6.40
CA TRP A 48 0.64 15.49 -6.10
C TRP A 48 0.35 13.98 -6.21
N TYR A 49 -0.81 13.53 -5.71
CA TYR A 49 -1.22 12.13 -5.74
C TYR A 49 -1.41 11.63 -7.18
N GLU A 50 -2.06 12.41 -8.04
CA GLU A 50 -2.28 12.09 -9.45
C GLU A 50 -0.96 12.01 -10.25
N GLU A 51 0.00 12.87 -9.92
CA GLU A 51 1.29 12.95 -10.61
C GLU A 51 2.31 11.93 -10.10
N ASN A 52 2.38 11.69 -8.78
CA ASN A 52 3.49 10.97 -8.15
C ASN A 52 3.08 9.60 -7.59
N TYR A 53 1.82 9.43 -7.18
CA TYR A 53 1.34 8.25 -6.45
C TYR A 53 0.37 7.42 -7.29
N GLN A 54 0.69 7.18 -8.56
CA GLN A 54 -0.09 6.26 -9.38
C GLN A 54 0.10 4.82 -8.90
N LYS A 55 -1.01 4.09 -8.74
CA LYS A 55 -1.00 2.66 -8.42
C LYS A 55 -0.28 1.92 -9.55
N ARG A 56 0.93 1.44 -9.26
CA ARG A 56 1.66 0.58 -10.19
C ARG A 56 1.16 -0.85 -10.07
N THR A 57 0.75 -1.42 -11.19
CA THR A 57 0.41 -2.84 -11.28
C THR A 57 1.69 -3.66 -11.22
N LEU A 58 1.74 -4.64 -10.32
CA LEU A 58 2.85 -5.58 -10.24
C LEU A 58 2.79 -6.56 -11.41
N GLU A 59 3.86 -6.68 -12.17
CA GLU A 59 4.00 -7.75 -13.17
C GLU A 59 4.12 -9.13 -12.49
N LYS A 60 3.99 -10.21 -13.28
CA LYS A 60 4.02 -11.60 -12.74
C LYS A 60 5.30 -11.90 -11.97
N ASP A 61 6.44 -11.40 -12.45
CA ASP A 61 7.79 -11.64 -11.90
C ASP A 61 8.31 -10.51 -11.00
N GLN A 62 7.41 -9.65 -10.52
CA GLN A 62 7.73 -8.54 -9.62
C GLN A 62 7.05 -8.73 -8.27
N ALA A 63 7.68 -8.32 -7.18
CA ALA A 63 7.01 -8.19 -5.88
C ALA A 63 7.33 -6.85 -5.25
N TYR A 64 6.49 -6.43 -4.31
CA TYR A 64 6.71 -5.22 -3.54
C TYR A 64 7.49 -5.56 -2.26
N CYS A 65 8.70 -5.00 -2.12
CA CYS A 65 9.45 -5.13 -0.88
C CYS A 65 9.00 -4.06 0.10
N VAL A 66 8.34 -4.46 1.20
CA VAL A 66 7.84 -3.54 2.23
C VAL A 66 8.97 -2.76 2.92
N ALA A 67 10.17 -3.34 3.01
CA ALA A 67 11.32 -2.68 3.61
C ALA A 67 11.95 -1.62 2.71
N CYS A 68 12.11 -1.92 1.40
CA CYS A 68 12.63 -0.95 0.44
C CYS A 68 11.56 0.04 -0.04
N LYS A 69 10.28 -0.28 0.18
CA LYS A 69 9.12 0.42 -0.38
C LYS A 69 9.14 0.53 -1.91
N GLN A 70 9.75 -0.46 -2.57
CA GLN A 70 9.99 -0.49 -4.01
C GLN A 70 9.60 -1.83 -4.61
N ILE A 71 9.29 -1.79 -5.91
CA ILE A 71 9.07 -2.99 -6.71
C ILE A 71 10.43 -3.63 -7.00
N VAL A 72 10.55 -4.92 -6.72
CA VAL A 72 11.76 -5.72 -6.94
C VAL A 72 11.45 -6.93 -7.81
N LYS A 73 12.43 -7.36 -8.60
CA LYS A 73 12.32 -8.60 -9.37
C LYS A 73 12.35 -9.80 -8.44
N VAL A 74 11.49 -10.77 -8.71
CA VAL A 74 11.47 -12.05 -8.02
C VAL A 74 12.62 -12.89 -8.58
N LEU A 75 13.61 -13.19 -7.74
CA LEU A 75 14.76 -14.03 -8.10
C LEU A 75 14.71 -15.30 -7.26
N ASN A 76 14.73 -16.47 -7.94
CA ASN A 76 14.71 -17.79 -7.32
C ASN A 76 13.63 -17.95 -6.21
N PRO A 77 12.34 -17.80 -6.55
CA PRO A 77 11.28 -17.88 -5.55
C PRO A 77 11.15 -19.30 -4.98
N GLU A 78 11.24 -19.42 -3.66
CA GLU A 78 10.84 -20.63 -2.95
C GLU A 78 9.33 -20.66 -2.81
N ARG A 79 8.66 -21.60 -3.50
CA ARG A 79 7.22 -21.78 -3.34
C ARG A 79 6.94 -22.51 -2.03
N LYS A 80 6.25 -21.83 -1.11
CA LYS A 80 5.83 -22.36 0.19
C LYS A 80 4.31 -22.45 0.22
N GLN A 81 3.82 -23.51 0.88
CA GLN A 81 2.40 -23.72 1.10
C GLN A 81 2.14 -23.81 2.61
N LYS A 82 1.19 -23.01 3.10
CA LYS A 82 0.71 -23.07 4.48
C LYS A 82 -0.80 -23.26 4.46
N GLY A 83 -1.26 -24.50 4.63
CA GLY A 83 -2.66 -24.85 4.45
C GLY A 83 -3.13 -24.58 3.01
N ASN A 84 -4.11 -23.69 2.86
CA ASN A 84 -4.68 -23.30 1.55
C ASN A 84 -3.98 -22.10 0.90
N LEU A 85 -2.96 -21.55 1.55
CA LEU A 85 -2.23 -20.38 1.09
C LEU A 85 -0.94 -20.82 0.40
N VAL A 86 -0.79 -20.44 -0.86
CA VAL A 86 0.41 -20.67 -1.67
C VAL A 86 1.09 -19.33 -1.91
N TYR A 87 2.34 -19.22 -1.49
CA TYR A 87 3.14 -18.00 -1.63
C TYR A 87 4.56 -18.33 -2.07
N ALA A 88 5.17 -17.41 -2.81
CA ALA A 88 6.59 -17.39 -3.08
C ALA A 88 7.30 -16.58 -1.99
N SER A 89 8.40 -17.11 -1.47
CA SER A 89 9.30 -16.46 -0.53
C SER A 89 10.65 -16.30 -1.22
N PHE A 90 11.24 -15.11 -1.16
CA PHE A 90 12.57 -14.87 -1.72
C PHE A 90 13.26 -13.68 -1.03
N PRO A 91 14.60 -13.67 -0.93
CA PRO A 91 15.32 -12.53 -0.41
C PRO A 91 15.25 -11.34 -1.39
N CYS A 92 14.97 -10.15 -0.87
CA CYS A 92 15.01 -8.92 -1.65
C CYS A 92 16.43 -8.67 -2.18
N PRO A 93 16.64 -8.44 -3.49
CA PRO A 93 17.97 -8.16 -4.03
C PRO A 93 18.57 -6.83 -3.53
N ASN A 94 17.75 -5.91 -3.02
CA ASN A 94 18.20 -4.59 -2.57
C ASN A 94 18.50 -4.54 -1.06
N CYS A 95 17.70 -5.21 -0.22
CA CYS A 95 17.89 -5.17 1.24
C CYS A 95 18.12 -6.52 1.91
N GLY A 96 18.12 -7.63 1.18
CA GLY A 96 18.30 -8.99 1.72
C GLY A 96 17.14 -9.51 2.57
N LYS A 97 16.15 -8.68 2.94
CA LYS A 97 14.99 -9.11 3.73
C LYS A 97 14.08 -10.03 2.91
N ASN A 98 13.45 -10.97 3.60
CA ASN A 98 12.54 -11.92 2.97
C ASN A 98 11.26 -11.22 2.47
N VAL A 99 10.98 -11.36 1.18
CA VAL A 99 9.79 -10.83 0.50
C VAL A 99 8.84 -11.99 0.22
N ILE A 100 7.56 -11.76 0.50
CA ILE A 100 6.49 -12.73 0.29
C ILE A 100 5.60 -12.23 -0.83
N ARG A 101 5.35 -13.11 -1.81
CA ARG A 101 4.40 -12.87 -2.90
C ARG A 101 3.33 -13.94 -2.88
N PHE A 102 2.07 -13.55 -2.70
CA PHE A 102 0.95 -14.49 -2.76
C PHE A 102 0.74 -14.93 -4.21
N ILE A 103 0.69 -16.24 -4.44
CA ILE A 103 0.45 -16.83 -5.76
C ILE A 103 -1.01 -17.24 -5.87
N ASP A 104 -1.49 -17.98 -4.86
CA ASP A 104 -2.84 -18.50 -4.84
C ASP A 104 -3.32 -18.62 -3.39
N CYS A 105 -4.60 -18.38 -3.20
CA CYS A 105 -5.27 -18.76 -1.97
C CYS A 105 -6.56 -19.47 -2.36
N LYS A 106 -6.65 -20.78 -2.06
CA LYS A 106 -7.93 -21.49 -2.12
C LYS A 106 -8.78 -21.02 -0.95
N ARG A 107 -9.34 -19.81 -1.05
CA ARG A 107 -10.39 -19.34 -0.15
C ARG A 107 -11.59 -20.26 -0.36
N LYS A 108 -12.08 -20.91 0.72
CA LYS A 108 -13.46 -21.38 0.73
C LYS A 108 -14.31 -20.13 0.51
N LYS A 109 -15.11 -20.08 -0.56
CA LYS A 109 -16.13 -19.06 -0.78
C LYS A 109 -16.99 -19.01 0.49
N ASN A 110 -16.82 -18.02 1.36
CA ASN A 110 -17.75 -17.89 2.49
C ASN A 110 -18.07 -16.45 2.94
N ASP A 111 -17.55 -15.39 2.31
CA ASP A 111 -17.84 -14.02 2.77
C ASP A 111 -17.98 -12.96 1.65
N GLN A 112 -18.32 -13.35 0.41
CA GLN A 112 -18.63 -12.37 -0.66
C GLN A 112 -20.03 -12.52 -1.29
N GLN A 113 -20.93 -13.27 -0.67
CA GLN A 113 -22.34 -13.33 -1.07
C GLN A 113 -23.23 -12.97 0.13
N LYS A 114 -23.37 -11.67 0.41
CA LYS A 114 -24.53 -11.18 1.15
C LYS A 114 -24.96 -9.74 0.85
N GLU A 115 -24.43 -9.09 -0.19
CA GLU A 115 -24.81 -7.70 -0.55
C GLU A 115 -25.31 -7.52 -1.99
N LEU A 116 -25.66 -8.58 -2.71
CA LEU A 116 -26.17 -8.44 -4.09
C LEU A 116 -27.47 -9.20 -4.40
N GLU A 117 -28.20 -9.68 -3.39
CA GLU A 117 -29.55 -10.27 -3.56
C GLU A 117 -30.60 -9.55 -2.70
N ALA A 118 -30.43 -8.26 -2.48
CA ALA A 118 -31.46 -7.40 -1.89
C ALA A 118 -31.57 -6.11 -2.69
N HIS A 119 -32.06 -6.21 -3.93
CA HIS A 119 -32.87 -5.19 -4.60
C HIS A 119 -33.47 -5.71 -5.90
#